data_AF-A0A7C8YVH2-F1
#
_entry.id   AF-A0A7C8YVH2-F1
#
_cell.length_a   1.000
_cell.length_b   1.000
_cell.length_c   1.000
_cell.angle_alpha   90.00
_cell.angle_beta   90.00
_cell.angle_gamma   90.00
#
_symmetry.space_group_name_H-M   'P 1'
#
loop_
_entity.id
_entity.type
_entity.pdbx_description
1 polymer ?
#
loop_
_entity_poly.entity_id
_entity_poly.type
_entity_poly.pdbx_seq_one_letter_code
_entity_poly.pdbx_strand_id
1 'polypeptide(L)'
;DLEKALDALIAFLKAADADAGRYAKEVCDAVVAKCLTGRPKTVEKAQTVFLLWVELEATEAFLDAMEKAIKNKVAKAVVPAIDVMFQAMSEFGAKVVPPKRILKML
;
A
#
# COMPACT_ATOMS: atom_id res chain seq x y z
N ASP A 1 -19.05 -5.98 3.67
CA ASP A 1 -18.83 -4.60 3.22
C ASP A 1 -17.32 -4.36 3.16
N LEU A 2 -16.80 -3.89 2.03
CA LEU A 2 -15.37 -3.73 1.79
C LEU A 2 -14.74 -2.70 2.76
N GLU A 3 -15.45 -1.62 3.09
CA GLU A 3 -14.91 -0.62 4.03
C GLU A 3 -14.71 -1.19 5.42
N LYS A 4 -15.64 -2.05 5.89
CA LYS A 4 -15.53 -2.72 7.20
C LYS A 4 -14.39 -3.72 7.23
N ALA A 5 -14.09 -4.38 6.10
CA ALA A 5 -12.95 -5.28 5.98
C ALA A 5 -11.62 -4.50 6.08
N LEU A 6 -11.54 -3.34 5.43
CA LEU A 6 -10.38 -2.45 5.57
C LEU A 6 -10.25 -1.90 6.99
N ASP A 7 -11.34 -1.55 7.66
CA ASP A 7 -11.30 -1.13 9.08
C ASP A 7 -10.74 -2.22 9.99
N ALA A 8 -11.19 -3.46 9.81
CA ALA A 8 -10.70 -4.60 10.57
C ALA A 8 -9.21 -4.86 10.28
N LEU A 9 -8.78 -4.76 9.02
CA LEU A 9 -7.38 -4.91 8.64
C LEU A 9 -6.50 -3.80 9.24
N ILE A 10 -6.95 -2.55 9.21
CA ILE A 10 -6.24 -1.42 9.84
C ILE A 10 -6.09 -1.67 11.34
N ALA A 11 -7.17 -2.08 12.02
CA ALA A 11 -7.11 -2.38 13.44
C ALA A 11 -6.15 -3.53 13.77
N PHE A 12 -6.14 -4.58 12.94
CA PHE A 12 -5.19 -5.69 13.06
C PHE A 12 -3.74 -5.22 12.89
N LEU A 13 -3.42 -4.49 11.81
CA LEU A 13 -2.04 -4.05 11.53
C LEU A 13 -1.51 -3.11 12.61
N LYS A 14 -2.35 -2.24 13.18
CA LYS A 14 -1.98 -1.37 14.31
C LYS A 14 -1.64 -2.12 15.59
N ALA A 15 -2.13 -3.36 15.74
CA ALA A 15 -1.88 -4.19 16.91
C ALA A 15 -0.84 -5.30 16.65
N ALA A 16 -0.44 -5.49 15.39
CA ALA A 16 0.51 -6.51 14.97
C ALA A 16 1.95 -6.01 15.10
N ASP A 17 2.88 -6.96 15.09
CA ASP A 17 4.31 -6.73 14.95
C ASP A 17 4.79 -7.18 13.56
N ALA A 18 6.11 -7.15 13.35
CA ALA A 18 6.74 -7.48 12.07
C ALA A 18 6.46 -8.92 11.59
N ASP A 19 6.05 -9.85 12.47
CA ASP A 19 5.72 -11.23 12.06
C ASP A 19 4.50 -11.29 11.13
N ALA A 20 3.65 -10.26 11.14
CA ALA A 20 2.56 -10.12 10.18
C ALA A 20 3.04 -9.95 8.72
N GLY A 21 4.30 -9.55 8.51
CA GLY A 21 4.91 -9.32 7.21
C GLY A 21 4.80 -10.52 6.25
N ARG A 22 4.70 -11.76 6.78
CA ARG A 22 4.49 -12.97 5.98
C ARG A 22 3.20 -12.96 5.14
N TYR A 23 2.21 -12.16 5.52
CA TYR A 23 0.94 -12.00 4.79
C TYR A 23 0.93 -10.76 3.88
N ALA A 24 1.92 -9.87 4.00
CA ALA A 24 1.90 -8.57 3.36
C ALA A 24 1.75 -8.67 1.84
N LYS A 25 2.45 -9.62 1.20
CA LYS A 25 2.40 -9.79 -0.26
C LYS A 25 0.97 -10.06 -0.76
N GLU A 26 0.31 -11.07 -0.21
CA GLU A 26 -1.03 -11.47 -0.66
C GLU A 26 -2.08 -10.41 -0.31
N VAL A 27 -1.94 -9.76 0.85
CA VAL A 27 -2.86 -8.69 1.27
C VAL A 27 -2.68 -7.45 0.39
N CYS A 28 -1.45 -6.99 0.14
CA CYS A 28 -1.17 -5.86 -0.75
C CYS A 28 -1.68 -6.12 -2.17
N ASP A 29 -1.43 -7.30 -2.74
CA ASP A 29 -1.93 -7.70 -4.06
C ASP A 29 -3.48 -7.64 -4.10
N ALA A 30 -4.16 -8.12 -3.04
CA ALA A 30 -5.61 -8.07 -2.95
C ALA A 30 -6.16 -6.63 -2.79
N VAL A 31 -5.49 -5.79 -2.02
CA VAL A 31 -5.88 -4.38 -1.82
C VAL A 31 -5.73 -3.61 -3.13
N VAL A 32 -4.65 -3.80 -3.88
CA VAL A 32 -4.46 -3.22 -5.23
C VAL A 32 -5.62 -3.63 -6.14
N ALA A 33 -5.93 -4.93 -6.20
CA ALA A 33 -6.93 -5.46 -7.12
C ALA A 33 -8.36 -5.01 -6.80
N LYS A 34 -8.70 -4.83 -5.51
CA LYS A 34 -10.09 -4.63 -5.07
C LYS A 34 -10.41 -3.21 -4.58
N CYS A 35 -9.41 -2.45 -4.14
CA CYS A 35 -9.64 -1.21 -3.39
C CYS A 35 -9.16 0.05 -4.13
N LEU A 36 -8.06 -0.02 -4.90
CA LEU A 36 -7.47 1.18 -5.51
C LEU A 36 -8.33 1.85 -6.59
N THR A 37 -9.29 1.14 -7.18
CA THR A 37 -10.25 1.71 -8.14
C THR A 37 -11.63 2.01 -7.51
N GLY A 38 -11.73 1.89 -6.18
CA GLY A 38 -12.96 2.00 -5.41
C GLY A 38 -13.51 3.42 -5.29
N ARG A 39 -14.35 3.64 -4.27
CA ARG A 39 -14.80 4.99 -3.86
C ARG A 39 -13.67 5.70 -3.11
N PRO A 40 -13.63 7.05 -3.07
CA PRO A 40 -12.56 7.79 -2.41
C PRO A 40 -12.21 7.28 -1.00
N LYS A 41 -13.22 7.09 -0.15
CA LYS A 41 -13.04 6.56 1.21
C LYS A 41 -12.46 5.14 1.28
N THR A 42 -12.75 4.29 0.29
CA THR A 42 -12.14 2.95 0.18
C THR A 42 -10.67 3.07 -0.19
N VAL A 43 -10.34 3.99 -1.10
CA VAL A 43 -8.97 4.26 -1.52
C VAL A 43 -8.15 4.84 -0.37
N GLU A 44 -8.68 5.82 0.36
CA GLU A 44 -8.03 6.40 1.55
C GLU A 44 -7.66 5.31 2.58
N LYS A 45 -8.60 4.42 2.92
CA LYS A 45 -8.33 3.31 3.83
C LYS A 45 -7.31 2.32 3.27
N ALA A 46 -7.35 2.03 1.97
CA ALA A 46 -6.35 1.19 1.32
C ALA A 46 -4.94 1.82 1.41
N GLN A 47 -4.84 3.14 1.25
CA GLN A 47 -3.60 3.87 1.44
C GLN A 47 -3.11 3.79 2.90
N THR A 48 -4.00 3.94 3.89
CA THR A 48 -3.65 3.68 5.30
C THR A 48 -3.11 2.27 5.52
N VAL A 49 -3.72 1.25 4.91
CA VAL A 49 -3.23 -0.14 5.00
C VAL A 49 -1.82 -0.27 4.44
N PHE A 50 -1.51 0.36 3.30
CA PHE A 50 -0.16 0.31 2.72
C PHE A 50 0.89 0.98 3.62
N LEU A 51 0.57 2.12 4.22
CA LEU A 51 1.49 2.80 5.14
C LEU A 51 1.75 1.95 6.39
N LEU A 52 0.73 1.29 6.93
CA LEU A 52 0.89 0.36 8.06
C LEU A 52 1.78 -0.84 7.70
N TRP A 53 1.71 -1.34 6.46
CA TRP A 53 2.65 -2.36 6.02
C TRP A 53 4.10 -1.86 5.96
N VAL A 54 4.32 -0.60 5.57
CA VAL A 54 5.65 0.01 5.60
C VAL A 54 6.14 0.18 7.04
N GLU A 55 5.25 0.58 7.97
CA GLU A 55 5.55 0.69 9.41
C GLU A 55 5.96 -0.66 10.01
N LEU A 56 5.33 -1.76 9.58
CA LEU A 56 5.68 -3.14 9.97
C LEU A 56 6.87 -3.73 9.19
N GLU A 57 7.72 -2.87 8.59
CA GLU A 57 8.91 -3.25 7.83
C GLU A 57 8.65 -4.10 6.57
N ALA A 58 7.39 -4.21 6.11
CA ALA A 58 7.00 -4.97 4.93
C ALA A 58 7.08 -4.12 3.63
N THR A 59 8.10 -3.28 3.51
CA THR A 59 8.23 -2.30 2.42
C THR A 59 8.36 -2.95 1.04
N GLU A 60 9.07 -4.08 0.91
CA GLU A 60 9.22 -4.75 -0.38
C GLU A 60 7.87 -5.24 -0.93
N ALA A 61 7.02 -5.82 -0.07
CA ALA A 61 5.68 -6.26 -0.47
C ALA A 61 4.80 -5.07 -0.93
N PHE A 62 4.91 -3.93 -0.25
CA PHE A 62 4.25 -2.69 -0.66
C PHE A 62 4.75 -2.22 -2.03
N LEU A 63 6.06 -2.07 -2.21
CA LEU A 63 6.66 -1.55 -3.45
C LEU A 63 6.40 -2.46 -4.65
N ASP A 64 6.45 -3.77 -4.48
CA ASP A 64 6.11 -4.74 -5.54
C ASP A 64 4.63 -4.64 -5.95
N ALA A 65 3.72 -4.42 -5.00
CA ALA A 65 2.31 -4.22 -5.29
C ALA A 65 2.06 -2.90 -6.03
N MET A 66 2.75 -1.81 -5.64
CA MET A 66 2.66 -0.52 -6.34
C MET A 66 3.19 -0.63 -7.77
N GLU A 67 4.30 -1.34 -7.99
CA GLU A 67 4.85 -1.59 -9.33
C GLU A 67 3.82 -2.28 -10.24
N LYS A 68 3.10 -3.29 -9.72
CA LYS A 68 2.02 -3.96 -10.45
C LYS A 68 0.86 -3.01 -10.74
N ALA A 69 0.45 -2.19 -9.76
CA ALA A 69 -0.63 -1.23 -9.93
C ALA A 69 -0.34 -0.23 -11.07
N ILE A 70 0.90 0.28 -11.12
CA ILE A 70 1.35 1.21 -12.15
C ILE A 70 1.41 0.55 -13.53
N LYS A 71 1.98 -0.66 -13.61
CA LYS A 71 2.09 -1.43 -14.87
C LYS A 71 0.74 -1.84 -15.47
N ASN A 72 -0.32 -1.92 -14.66
CA ASN A 72 -1.67 -2.20 -15.15
C ASN A 72 -2.28 -1.03 -15.95
N LYS A 73 -1.68 0.17 -15.91
CA LYS A 73 -2.06 1.36 -16.71
C LYS A 73 -3.52 1.82 -16.54
N VAL A 74 -4.19 1.40 -15.47
CA VAL A 74 -5.52 1.92 -15.12
C VAL A 74 -5.34 3.22 -14.35
N ALA A 75 -5.54 4.36 -15.00
CA ALA A 75 -5.31 5.70 -14.40
C ALA A 75 -5.93 5.85 -12.99
N LYS A 76 -7.13 5.29 -12.79
CA LYS A 76 -7.85 5.31 -11.52
C LYS A 76 -7.15 4.57 -10.37
N ALA A 77 -6.27 3.61 -10.67
CA ALA A 77 -5.42 2.93 -9.69
C ALA A 77 -4.00 3.51 -9.64
N VAL A 78 -3.49 4.00 -10.78
CA VAL A 78 -2.14 4.56 -10.90
C VAL A 78 -1.97 5.79 -10.01
N VAL A 79 -2.91 6.74 -10.06
CA VAL A 79 -2.79 7.99 -9.29
C VAL A 79 -2.73 7.71 -7.77
N PRO A 80 -3.67 6.96 -7.17
CA PRO A 80 -3.57 6.63 -5.74
C PRO A 80 -2.33 5.83 -5.34
N ALA A 81 -1.81 4.98 -6.23
CA ALA A 81 -0.58 4.23 -6.00
C ALA A 81 0.64 5.17 -5.94
N ILE A 82 0.70 6.16 -6.84
CA ILE A 82 1.73 7.19 -6.83
C ILE A 82 1.63 8.02 -5.55
N ASP A 83 0.42 8.49 -5.21
CA ASP A 83 0.19 9.32 -4.02
C ASP A 83 0.67 8.63 -2.74
N VAL A 84 0.34 7.35 -2.55
CA VAL A 84 0.76 6.62 -1.34
C VAL A 84 2.25 6.30 -1.32
N MET A 85 2.90 6.10 -2.47
CA MET A 85 4.37 5.98 -2.53
C MET A 85 5.06 7.28 -2.12
N PHE A 86 4.55 8.42 -2.56
CA PHE A 86 5.06 9.73 -2.15
C PHE A 86 4.84 9.97 -0.66
N GLN A 87 3.66 9.64 -0.15
CA GLN A 87 3.35 9.73 1.28
C GLN A 87 4.27 8.83 2.11
N ALA A 88 4.45 7.57 1.73
CA ALA A 88 5.34 6.64 2.43
C ALA A 88 6.80 7.17 2.44
N MET A 89 7.28 7.71 1.32
CA MET A 89 8.62 8.31 1.26
C MET A 89 8.74 9.54 2.17
N SER A 90 7.68 10.35 2.28
CA SER A 90 7.65 11.52 3.16
C SER A 90 7.60 11.16 4.65
N GLU A 91 6.88 10.09 5.01
CA GLU A 91 6.67 9.68 6.41
C GLU A 91 7.82 8.83 6.95
N PHE A 92 8.34 7.89 6.16
CA PHE A 92 9.34 6.91 6.61
C PHE A 92 10.77 7.24 6.13
N GLY A 93 10.91 8.16 5.17
CA GLY A 93 12.20 8.63 4.66
C GLY A 93 12.89 7.66 3.70
N ALA A 94 13.95 8.16 3.05
CA ALA A 94 14.62 7.50 1.94
C ALA A 94 15.37 6.20 2.29
N LYS A 95 15.61 5.95 3.59
CA LYS A 95 16.23 4.70 4.06
C LYS A 95 15.24 3.54 4.04
N VAL A 96 13.98 3.81 4.42
CA VAL A 96 12.91 2.81 4.45
C VAL A 96 12.30 2.66 3.07
N VAL A 97 11.97 3.77 2.41
CA VAL A 97 11.35 3.79 1.08
C VAL A 97 12.34 4.38 0.07
N PRO A 98 13.11 3.56 -0.68
CA PRO A 98 14.20 4.06 -1.52
C PRO A 98 13.66 4.85 -2.73
N PRO A 99 14.00 6.15 -2.88
CA PRO A 99 13.48 6.96 -3.99
C PRO A 99 13.87 6.40 -5.37
N LYS A 100 15.05 5.79 -5.47
CA LYS A 100 15.54 5.11 -6.68
C LYS A 100 14.62 3.97 -7.13
N ARG A 101 13.94 3.30 -6.20
CA ARG A 101 12.99 2.22 -6.51
C ARG A 101 11.71 2.78 -7.12
N ILE A 102 11.16 3.86 -6.55
CA ILE A 102 9.99 4.58 -7.07
C ILE A 102 10.27 5.15 -8.47
N LEU A 103 11.40 5.86 -8.64
CA LEU A 103 11.76 6.50 -9.92
C LEU A 103 11.92 5.51 -11.08
N LYS A 104 12.25 4.24 -10.81
CA LYS A 104 12.35 3.20 -11.84
C LYS A 104 10.99 2.65 -12.30
N MET A 105 9.91 2.93 -11.56
CA MET A 105 8.56 2.44 -11.84
C MET A 105 7.73 3.42 -12.69
N LEU A 106 8.13 4.70 -12.71
CA LEU A 106 7.51 5.78 -13.49
C LEU A 106 8.16 5.86 -14.88
#